data_AF-A0A2G9RLU0-F1
#
_entry.id   AF-A0A2G9RLU0-F1
#
_cell.length_a   1.000
_cell.length_b   1.000
_cell.length_c   1.000
_cell.angle_alpha   90.00
_cell.angle_beta   90.00
_cell.angle_gamma   90.00
#
_symmetry.space_group_name_H-M   'P 1'
#
loop_
_entity.id
_entity.type
_entity.pdbx_description
1 polymer ?
#
loop_
_entity_poly.entity_id
_entity_poly.type
_entity_poly.pdbx_seq_one_letter_code
_entity_poly.pdbx_strand_id
1 'polypeptide(L)'
;VGSENEVYEGALLYHYTSEQVETDQVSLTESPKLLETVRFPLMELPVLQRLHDKLGPCPLKMTVSGALEYHKNEIMQPVLQGPHTHLRSEFNCIVGFGGMFSTPYTVLSDQAKYLNPLIGEWRPLTAPQAPRMSNQGIAVLNNFVYLIGGDNNVRGYRAEARCWRYITALHQKPSSKP
;
A
#
# COMPACT_ATOMS: atom_id res chain seq x y z
N VAL A 1 -5.16 10.52 9.94
CA VAL A 1 -3.92 9.80 9.61
C VAL A 1 -4.02 9.36 8.17
N GLY A 2 -3.14 9.83 7.30
CA GLY A 2 -3.13 9.48 5.88
C GLY A 2 -2.41 8.16 5.59
N SER A 3 -1.39 7.79 6.39
CA SER A 3 -0.56 6.59 6.21
C SER A 3 0.10 6.13 7.51
N GLU A 4 0.62 4.90 7.54
CA GLU A 4 1.40 4.41 8.67
C GLU A 4 2.75 5.09 8.84
N ASN A 5 3.30 5.69 7.77
CA ASN A 5 4.50 6.50 7.88
C ASN A 5 4.25 7.73 8.79
N GLU A 6 3.09 8.37 8.66
CA GLU A 6 2.70 9.48 9.55
C GLU A 6 2.43 9.01 10.99
N VAL A 7 1.89 7.80 11.18
CA VAL A 7 1.73 7.21 12.52
C VAL A 7 3.09 6.98 13.16
N TYR A 8 4.03 6.41 12.41
CA TYR A 8 5.40 6.18 12.87
C TYR A 8 6.09 7.49 13.24
N GLU A 9 6.05 8.50 12.37
CA GLU A 9 6.62 9.81 12.62
C GLU A 9 5.96 10.49 13.84
N GLY A 10 4.62 10.47 13.93
CA GLY A 10 3.89 10.98 15.09
C GLY A 10 4.23 10.26 16.39
N ALA A 11 4.48 8.94 16.33
CA ALA A 11 4.91 8.17 17.49
C ALA A 11 6.33 8.55 17.96
N LEU A 12 7.23 8.88 17.03
CA LEU A 12 8.55 9.42 17.37
C LEU A 12 8.44 10.81 17.99
N LEU A 13 7.66 11.71 17.38
CA LEU A 13 7.49 13.10 17.85
C LEU A 13 6.82 13.19 19.23
N TYR A 14 6.15 12.14 19.69
CA TYR A 14 5.66 12.06 21.06
C TYR A 14 6.79 11.91 22.10
N HIS A 15 7.91 11.27 21.71
CA HIS A 15 9.03 10.95 22.61
C HIS A 15 10.29 11.78 22.37
N TYR A 16 10.45 12.34 21.16
CA TYR A 16 11.63 13.08 20.72
C TYR A 16 11.23 14.43 20.13
N THR A 17 12.16 15.37 20.09
CA THR A 17 11.93 16.68 19.44
C THR A 17 11.93 16.55 17.91
N SER A 18 11.28 17.50 17.22
CA SER A 18 11.29 17.55 15.74
C SER A 18 12.71 17.53 15.18
N GLU A 19 13.63 18.30 15.78
CA GLU A 19 15.05 18.33 15.36
C GLU A 19 15.72 16.95 15.46
N GLN A 20 15.47 16.20 16.53
CA GLN A 20 16.02 14.85 16.71
C GLN A 20 15.47 13.86 15.69
N VAL A 21 14.19 13.97 15.34
CA VAL A 21 13.54 13.12 14.33
C VAL A 21 14.05 13.47 12.93
N GLU A 22 14.13 14.76 12.59
CA GLU A 22 14.61 15.25 11.29
C GLU A 22 16.09 14.93 11.04
N THR A 23 16.92 15.03 12.07
CA THR A 23 18.36 14.68 12.02
C THR A 23 18.64 13.19 12.21
N ASP A 24 17.59 12.37 12.37
CA ASP A 24 17.64 10.93 12.60
C ASP A 24 18.51 10.54 13.82
N GLN A 25 18.56 11.38 14.85
CA GLN A 25 19.32 11.16 16.09
C GLN A 25 18.49 10.47 17.20
N VAL A 26 17.44 9.75 16.82
CA VAL A 26 16.59 9.00 17.78
C VAL A 26 17.20 7.65 18.15
N SER A 27 17.23 7.33 19.45
CA SER A 27 17.66 6.01 19.95
C SER A 27 16.44 5.12 20.17
N LEU A 28 16.35 4.02 19.41
CA LEU A 28 15.22 3.08 19.41
C LEU A 28 15.57 1.72 20.04
N THR A 29 16.63 1.67 20.87
CA THR A 29 17.07 0.44 21.55
C THR A 29 16.02 -0.11 22.51
N GLU A 30 15.37 0.78 23.27
CA GLU A 30 14.13 0.48 23.97
C GLU A 30 12.99 1.06 23.14
N SER A 31 12.13 0.21 22.58
CA SER A 31 11.04 0.66 21.72
C SER A 31 10.00 1.39 22.58
N PRO A 32 9.71 2.69 22.34
CA PRO A 32 8.62 3.34 23.03
C PRO A 32 7.29 2.61 22.80
N LYS A 33 6.47 2.46 23.84
CA LYS A 33 5.16 1.76 23.78
C LYS A 33 4.27 2.23 22.63
N LEU A 34 4.38 3.50 22.26
CA LEU A 34 3.58 4.06 21.16
C LEU A 34 3.94 3.44 19.79
N LEU A 35 5.17 2.97 19.61
CA LEU A 35 5.59 2.25 18.40
C LEU A 35 4.90 0.89 18.23
N GLU A 36 4.42 0.28 19.32
CA GLU A 36 3.63 -0.97 19.25
C GLU A 36 2.29 -0.73 18.52
N THR A 37 1.83 0.52 18.45
CA THR A 37 0.62 0.85 17.70
C THR A 37 0.88 0.96 16.19
N VAL A 38 2.13 1.18 15.77
CA VAL A 38 2.49 1.39 14.36
C VAL A 38 2.29 0.08 13.57
N ARG A 39 1.57 0.16 12.45
CA ARG A 39 1.32 -1.01 11.59
C ARG A 39 2.42 -1.11 10.55
N PHE A 40 3.62 -1.53 10.98
CA PHE A 40 4.80 -1.66 10.11
C PHE A 40 4.53 -2.40 8.79
N PRO A 41 3.73 -3.48 8.72
CA PRO A 41 3.41 -4.15 7.45
C PRO A 41 2.68 -3.28 6.40
N LEU A 42 2.17 -2.11 6.79
CA LEU A 42 1.45 -1.17 5.92
C LEU A 42 2.24 0.14 5.71
N MET A 43 3.50 0.19 6.13
CA MET A 43 4.43 1.29 5.82
C MET A 43 5.08 1.08 4.46
N GLU A 44 5.74 2.12 3.94
CA GLU A 44 6.48 2.02 2.69
C GLU A 44 7.76 1.19 2.85
N LEU A 45 7.99 0.27 1.91
CA LEU A 45 9.14 -0.64 1.92
C LEU A 45 10.50 0.07 2.09
N PRO A 46 10.80 1.19 1.40
CA PRO A 46 12.07 1.90 1.60
C PRO A 46 12.24 2.46 3.02
N VAL A 47 11.16 2.85 3.69
CA VAL A 47 11.20 3.36 5.06
C VAL A 47 11.50 2.22 6.03
N LEU A 48 10.82 1.07 5.86
CA LEU A 48 11.05 -0.14 6.65
C LEU A 48 12.48 -0.65 6.51
N GLN A 49 13.03 -0.66 5.29
CA GLN A 49 14.39 -1.12 5.04
C GLN A 49 15.41 -0.23 5.76
N ARG A 50 15.30 1.10 5.62
CA ARG A 50 16.17 2.05 6.34
C ARG A 50 16.09 1.87 7.85
N LEU A 51 14.88 1.72 8.39
CA LEU A 51 14.68 1.49 9.81
C LEU A 51 15.33 0.18 10.28
N HIS A 52 15.11 -0.92 9.54
CA HIS A 52 15.71 -2.22 9.86
C HIS A 52 17.24 -2.16 9.90
N ASP A 53 17.85 -1.47 8.94
CA ASP A 53 19.30 -1.39 8.80
C ASP A 53 19.94 -0.53 9.90
N LYS A 54 19.22 0.50 10.36
CA LYS A 54 19.62 1.35 11.48
C LYS A 54 19.55 0.64 12.84
N LEU A 55 18.57 -0.25 13.03
CA LEU A 55 18.34 -0.89 14.32
C LEU A 55 19.43 -1.94 14.63
N GLY A 56 19.91 -1.95 15.88
CA GLY A 56 20.64 -3.09 16.43
C GLY A 56 19.70 -4.27 16.76
N PRO A 57 20.21 -5.38 17.31
CA PRO A 57 19.38 -6.48 17.78
C PRO A 57 18.43 -6.01 18.90
N CYS A 58 17.13 -5.87 18.60
CA CYS A 58 16.10 -5.49 19.56
C CYS A 58 14.70 -5.99 19.13
N PRO A 59 13.70 -6.00 20.01
CA PRO A 59 12.33 -6.43 19.68
C PRO A 59 11.70 -5.64 18.52
N LEU A 60 12.01 -4.34 18.40
CA LEU A 60 11.54 -3.52 17.29
C LEU A 60 12.12 -4.00 15.96
N LYS A 61 13.41 -4.36 15.92
CA LYS A 61 14.03 -4.90 14.70
C LYS A 61 13.32 -6.18 14.25
N MET A 62 13.00 -7.08 15.17
CA MET A 62 12.23 -8.30 14.87
C MET A 62 10.85 -7.99 14.27
N THR A 63 10.17 -6.99 14.82
CA THR A 63 8.86 -6.52 14.31
C THR A 63 8.98 -5.98 12.88
N VAL A 64 9.99 -5.13 12.63
CA VAL A 64 10.27 -4.58 11.30
C VAL A 64 10.70 -5.68 10.32
N SER A 65 11.50 -6.66 10.75
CA SER A 65 11.86 -7.83 9.93
C SER A 65 10.61 -8.63 9.52
N GLY A 66 9.65 -8.81 10.43
CA GLY A 66 8.36 -9.45 10.11
C GLY A 66 7.55 -8.65 9.08
N ALA A 67 7.55 -7.31 9.17
CA ALA A 67 6.94 -6.46 8.16
C ALA A 67 7.63 -6.59 6.79
N LEU A 68 8.97 -6.59 6.75
CA LEU A 68 9.74 -6.82 5.52
C LEU A 68 9.40 -8.19 4.89
N GLU A 69 9.23 -9.22 5.70
CA GLU A 69 8.82 -10.55 5.21
C GLU A 69 7.39 -10.56 4.66
N TYR A 70 6.47 -9.83 5.28
CA TYR A 70 5.12 -9.62 4.74
C TYR A 70 5.15 -8.94 3.36
N HIS A 71 6.05 -7.97 3.13
CA HIS A 71 6.24 -7.35 1.81
C HIS A 71 6.82 -8.31 0.77
N LYS A 72 7.73 -9.22 1.15
CA LYS A 72 8.31 -10.22 0.23
C LYS A 72 7.29 -11.26 -0.23
N ASN A 73 6.29 -11.55 0.59
CA ASN A 73 5.29 -12.59 0.33
C ASN A 73 3.95 -12.01 -0.14
N GLU A 74 3.97 -11.17 -1.20
CA GLU A 74 2.78 -10.46 -1.71
C GLU A 74 1.56 -11.38 -1.94
N ILE A 75 1.77 -12.56 -2.53
CA ILE A 75 0.71 -13.55 -2.81
C ILE A 75 0.08 -14.10 -1.52
N MET A 76 0.85 -14.18 -0.44
CA MET A 76 0.38 -14.72 0.85
C MET A 76 -0.22 -13.64 1.75
N GLN A 77 -0.06 -12.36 1.43
CA GLN A 77 -0.62 -11.27 2.22
C GLN A 77 -2.11 -11.45 2.56
N PRO A 78 -3.00 -11.91 1.65
CA PRO A 78 -4.41 -12.11 1.98
C PRO A 78 -4.67 -13.08 3.13
N VAL A 79 -3.79 -14.06 3.33
CA VAL A 79 -3.91 -15.07 4.39
C VAL A 79 -3.06 -14.71 5.62
N LEU A 80 -2.06 -13.85 5.47
CA LEU A 80 -1.22 -13.34 6.56
C LEU A 80 -1.85 -12.11 7.25
N GLN A 81 -3.13 -12.21 7.63
CA GLN A 81 -3.83 -11.12 8.31
C GLN A 81 -3.68 -11.17 9.84
N GLY A 82 -3.57 -9.99 10.45
CA GLY A 82 -3.53 -9.80 11.90
C GLY A 82 -3.78 -8.34 12.30
N PRO A 83 -3.69 -8.02 13.61
CA PRO A 83 -3.96 -6.67 14.11
C PRO A 83 -3.11 -5.57 13.45
N HIS A 84 -1.86 -5.89 13.12
CA HIS A 84 -0.94 -4.96 12.46
C HIS A 84 -1.04 -4.91 10.94
N THR A 85 -1.87 -5.75 10.33
CA THR A 85 -2.16 -5.69 8.90
C THR A 85 -3.56 -5.17 8.65
N HIS A 86 -4.39 -4.88 9.65
CA HIS A 86 -5.70 -4.29 9.39
C HIS A 86 -5.56 -2.82 8.96
N LEU A 87 -6.44 -2.30 8.09
CA LEU A 87 -6.43 -0.86 7.76
C LEU A 87 -6.98 -0.04 8.93
N ARG A 88 -6.50 1.20 9.09
CA ARG A 88 -7.08 2.16 10.06
C ARG A 88 -8.30 2.86 9.47
N SER A 89 -8.28 3.03 8.16
CA SER A 89 -9.35 3.66 7.40
C SER A 89 -10.57 2.75 7.34
N GLU A 90 -11.74 3.32 7.61
CA GLU A 90 -13.05 2.72 7.34
C GLU A 90 -13.71 3.32 6.09
N PHE A 91 -12.97 4.14 5.33
CA PHE A 91 -13.50 4.78 4.13
C PHE A 91 -13.65 3.76 2.99
N ASN A 92 -14.85 3.73 2.41
CA ASN A 92 -15.14 3.01 1.18
C ASN A 92 -14.96 3.93 -0.02
N CYS A 93 -14.44 3.40 -1.12
CA CYS A 93 -14.32 4.13 -2.38
C CYS A 93 -14.60 3.20 -3.56
N ILE A 94 -14.94 3.79 -4.70
CA ILE A 94 -15.07 3.05 -5.95
C ILE A 94 -13.69 2.92 -6.57
N VAL A 95 -13.34 1.73 -7.00
CA VAL A 95 -12.09 1.44 -7.72
C VAL A 95 -12.39 0.93 -9.12
N GLY A 96 -11.56 1.30 -10.08
CA GLY A 96 -11.65 0.89 -11.48
C GLY A 96 -10.30 0.37 -11.97
N PHE A 97 -10.32 -0.69 -12.78
CA PHE A 97 -9.13 -1.37 -13.26
C PHE A 97 -9.21 -1.66 -14.76
N GLY A 98 -8.13 -1.31 -15.45
CA GLY A 98 -7.87 -1.68 -16.83
C GLY A 98 -9.00 -1.31 -17.80
N GLY A 99 -9.39 -2.28 -18.63
CA GLY A 99 -10.41 -2.10 -19.64
C GLY A 99 -9.84 -1.74 -21.01
N MET A 100 -10.76 -1.50 -21.95
CA MET A 100 -10.45 -1.15 -23.33
C MET A 100 -11.13 0.17 -23.69
N PHE A 101 -10.39 1.11 -24.27
CA PHE A 101 -10.95 2.35 -24.79
C PHE A 101 -11.24 2.23 -26.30
N SER A 102 -12.31 2.88 -26.79
CA SER A 102 -12.92 2.56 -28.08
C SER A 102 -12.36 3.25 -29.33
N THR A 103 -12.16 2.43 -30.38
CA THR A 103 -11.93 2.67 -31.84
C THR A 103 -10.87 3.68 -32.30
N PRO A 104 -9.95 3.28 -33.20
CA PRO A 104 -9.96 2.01 -33.95
C PRO A 104 -9.44 0.78 -33.16
N TYR A 105 -9.27 0.90 -31.83
CA TYR A 105 -8.93 -0.13 -30.84
C TYR A 105 -7.53 -0.74 -30.94
N THR A 106 -6.88 -0.89 -29.78
CA THR A 106 -6.02 -2.03 -29.39
C THR A 106 -5.28 -1.79 -28.07
N VAL A 107 -5.28 -0.56 -27.54
CA VAL A 107 -4.54 -0.28 -26.31
C VAL A 107 -5.35 -0.69 -25.09
N LEU A 108 -4.99 -1.85 -24.55
CA LEU A 108 -5.42 -2.28 -23.24
C LEU A 108 -4.84 -1.35 -22.17
N SER A 109 -5.67 -0.97 -21.22
CA SER A 109 -5.26 -0.14 -20.09
C SER A 109 -4.73 -1.02 -18.96
N ASP A 110 -3.62 -0.62 -18.36
CA ASP A 110 -3.14 -1.07 -17.05
C ASP A 110 -3.52 -0.09 -15.94
N GLN A 111 -4.33 0.94 -16.22
CA GLN A 111 -4.65 1.94 -15.21
C GLN A 111 -5.52 1.35 -14.11
N ALA A 112 -5.07 1.55 -12.88
CA ALA A 112 -5.87 1.41 -11.68
C ALA A 112 -6.20 2.82 -11.16
N LYS A 113 -7.47 3.09 -10.86
CA LYS A 113 -7.91 4.36 -10.29
C LYS A 113 -8.90 4.14 -9.17
N TYR A 114 -9.00 5.11 -8.27
CA TYR A 114 -10.09 5.18 -7.29
C TYR A 114 -10.81 6.53 -7.41
N LEU A 115 -12.11 6.54 -7.12
CA LEU A 115 -12.88 7.77 -7.00
C LEU A 115 -12.65 8.34 -5.59
N ASN A 116 -11.96 9.48 -5.50
CA ASN A 116 -11.76 10.16 -4.24
C ASN A 116 -13.10 10.76 -3.77
N PRO A 117 -13.67 10.31 -2.64
CA PRO A 117 -15.00 10.74 -2.21
C PRO A 117 -15.04 12.19 -1.71
N LEU A 118 -13.91 12.79 -1.34
CA LEU A 118 -13.85 14.16 -0.82
C LEU A 118 -13.94 15.20 -1.93
N ILE A 119 -13.32 14.92 -3.08
CA ILE A 119 -13.24 15.87 -4.20
C ILE A 119 -14.06 15.40 -5.43
N GLY A 120 -14.56 14.16 -5.42
CA GLY A 120 -15.37 13.62 -6.53
C GLY A 120 -14.58 13.30 -7.80
N GLU A 121 -13.26 13.13 -7.72
CA GLU A 121 -12.39 12.93 -8.87
C GLU A 121 -11.71 11.56 -8.87
N TRP A 122 -11.50 11.02 -10.08
CA TRP A 122 -10.70 9.81 -10.26
C TRP A 122 -9.21 10.10 -10.07
N ARG A 123 -8.58 9.40 -9.12
CA ARG A 123 -7.16 9.51 -8.82
C ARG A 123 -6.43 8.21 -9.13
N PRO A 124 -5.16 8.26 -9.56
CA PRO A 124 -4.33 7.07 -9.71
C PRO A 124 -4.32 6.25 -8.43
N LEU A 125 -4.52 4.95 -8.59
CA LEU A 125 -4.27 3.98 -7.55
C LEU A 125 -2.88 3.39 -7.77
N THR A 126 -2.01 3.48 -6.78
CA THR A 126 -0.82 2.65 -6.63
C THR A 126 -1.19 1.16 -6.62
N ALA A 127 -1.30 0.57 -7.80
CA ALA A 127 -1.39 -0.88 -8.00
C ALA A 127 -0.12 -1.31 -8.75
N PRO A 128 0.88 -1.87 -8.05
CA PRO A 128 2.06 -2.40 -8.72
C PRO A 128 1.60 -3.42 -9.76
N GLN A 129 1.98 -3.20 -11.03
CA GLN A 129 1.80 -4.19 -12.09
C GLN A 129 0.34 -4.61 -12.36
N ALA A 130 -0.61 -3.68 -12.35
CA ALA A 130 -1.95 -3.96 -12.84
C ALA A 130 -1.88 -4.49 -14.30
N PRO A 131 -2.61 -5.56 -14.64
CA PRO A 131 -2.47 -6.19 -15.93
C PRO A 131 -3.15 -5.37 -17.03
N ARG A 132 -2.55 -5.35 -18.22
CA ARG A 132 -3.16 -4.78 -19.42
C ARG A 132 -4.20 -5.75 -19.97
N MET A 133 -5.43 -5.65 -19.51
CA MET A 133 -6.50 -6.53 -19.94
C MET A 133 -7.89 -5.88 -19.84
N SER A 134 -8.85 -6.51 -20.49
CA SER A 134 -10.27 -6.15 -20.50
C SER A 134 -11.13 -7.35 -20.08
N ASN A 135 -12.42 -7.14 -19.81
CA ASN A 135 -13.38 -8.20 -19.51
C ASN A 135 -13.00 -9.11 -18.31
N GLN A 136 -12.26 -8.55 -17.35
CA GLN A 136 -11.83 -9.21 -16.12
C GLN A 136 -12.92 -9.20 -15.05
N GLY A 137 -13.05 -10.30 -14.32
CA GLY A 137 -13.83 -10.35 -13.08
C GLY A 137 -13.06 -9.65 -11.96
N ILE A 138 -13.77 -8.90 -11.13
CA ILE A 138 -13.18 -8.15 -10.01
C ILE A 138 -13.92 -8.52 -8.74
N ALA A 139 -13.19 -8.97 -7.72
CA ALA A 139 -13.72 -9.22 -6.38
C ALA A 139 -12.88 -8.51 -5.33
N VAL A 140 -13.51 -8.07 -4.24
CA VAL A 140 -12.83 -7.48 -3.09
C VAL A 140 -13.12 -8.33 -1.86
N LEU A 141 -12.06 -8.77 -1.17
CA LEU A 141 -12.16 -9.50 0.08
C LEU A 141 -11.05 -9.03 1.02
N ASN A 142 -11.40 -8.61 2.23
CA ASN A 142 -10.46 -8.15 3.26
C ASN A 142 -9.48 -7.07 2.79
N ASN A 143 -9.93 -6.12 1.95
CA ASN A 143 -9.13 -5.06 1.32
C ASN A 143 -8.09 -5.57 0.30
N PHE A 144 -8.23 -6.81 -0.16
CA PHE A 144 -7.51 -7.34 -1.31
C PHE A 144 -8.41 -7.31 -2.54
N VAL A 145 -7.86 -6.85 -3.66
CA VAL A 145 -8.52 -6.85 -4.95
C VAL A 145 -8.03 -8.06 -5.73
N TYR A 146 -8.98 -8.84 -6.24
CA TYR A 146 -8.74 -10.01 -7.06
C TYR A 146 -9.21 -9.70 -8.48
N LEU A 147 -8.28 -9.72 -9.42
CA LEU A 147 -8.58 -9.75 -10.85
C LEU A 147 -8.51 -11.18 -11.34
N ILE A 148 -9.59 -11.64 -11.98
CA ILE A 148 -9.75 -13.04 -12.39
C ILE A 148 -10.18 -13.08 -13.86
N GLY A 149 -9.44 -13.86 -14.66
CA GLY A 149 -9.74 -14.05 -16.08
C GLY A 149 -9.25 -12.88 -16.93
N GLY A 150 -10.13 -12.37 -17.78
CA GLY A 150 -9.85 -11.26 -18.69
C GLY A 150 -9.27 -11.67 -20.05
N ASP A 151 -9.20 -10.69 -20.94
CA ASP A 151 -8.65 -10.79 -22.28
C ASP A 151 -7.58 -9.71 -22.49
N ASN A 152 -6.38 -10.16 -22.87
CA ASN A 152 -5.22 -9.34 -23.17
C ASN A 152 -4.92 -9.22 -24.67
N ASN A 153 -5.87 -9.58 -25.54
CA ASN A 153 -5.84 -9.47 -27.00
C ASN A 153 -4.62 -10.13 -27.68
N VAL A 154 -3.92 -11.06 -27.03
CA VAL A 154 -2.90 -11.89 -27.68
C VAL A 154 -3.54 -13.16 -28.25
N ARG A 155 -2.94 -13.73 -29.31
CA ARG A 155 -3.47 -14.86 -30.10
C ARG A 155 -3.51 -16.22 -29.36
N GLY A 156 -3.64 -16.22 -28.05
CA GLY A 156 -3.89 -17.39 -27.23
C GLY A 156 -4.58 -16.93 -25.95
N TYR A 157 -5.77 -17.48 -25.67
CA TYR A 157 -6.50 -17.19 -24.44
C TYR A 157 -5.58 -17.39 -23.23
N ARG A 158 -5.36 -16.33 -22.46
CA ARG A 158 -4.66 -16.38 -21.18
C ARG A 158 -5.55 -15.72 -20.14
N ALA A 159 -6.19 -16.55 -19.32
CA ALA A 159 -6.77 -16.08 -18.07
C ALA A 159 -5.62 -15.78 -17.09
N GLU A 160 -5.56 -14.58 -16.52
CA GLU A 160 -4.67 -14.28 -15.40
C GLU A 160 -5.47 -14.29 -14.10
N ALA A 161 -4.77 -14.59 -13.00
CA ALA A 161 -5.24 -14.32 -11.66
C ALA A 161 -4.21 -13.42 -10.99
N ARG A 162 -4.64 -12.25 -10.52
CA ARG A 162 -3.80 -11.35 -9.73
C ARG A 162 -4.52 -10.92 -8.47
N CYS A 163 -3.75 -10.83 -7.39
CA CYS A 163 -4.22 -10.36 -6.11
C CYS A 163 -3.21 -9.36 -5.58
N TRP A 164 -3.71 -8.21 -5.14
CA TRP A 164 -2.89 -7.25 -4.39
C TRP A 164 -3.75 -6.56 -3.35
N ARG A 165 -3.06 -5.99 -2.37
CA ARG A 165 -3.71 -5.20 -1.35
C ARG A 165 -3.98 -3.79 -1.85
N TYR A 166 -5.20 -3.32 -1.68
CA TYR A 166 -5.52 -1.91 -1.84
C TYR A 166 -5.45 -1.22 -0.48
N ILE A 167 -4.65 -0.16 -0.39
CA ILE A 167 -4.62 0.72 0.78
C ILE A 167 -5.16 2.07 0.32
N THR A 168 -6.34 2.47 0.82
CA THR A 168 -6.80 3.86 0.77
C THR A 168 -5.88 4.70 1.67
N ALA A 169 -4.65 4.95 1.25
CA ALA A 169 -3.95 6.10 1.82
C ALA A 169 -4.64 7.31 1.17
N LEU A 170 -5.25 8.19 1.96
CA LEU A 170 -5.73 9.49 1.48
C LEU A 170 -4.56 10.40 1.01
N HIS A 171 -3.37 9.85 0.81
CA HIS A 171 -2.22 10.51 0.20
C HIS A 171 -2.45 10.71 -1.30
N GLN A 172 -2.97 11.87 -1.63
CA GLN A 172 -2.29 12.74 -2.57
C GLN A 172 -2.17 14.10 -1.91
N LYS A 173 -0.95 14.50 -1.51
CA LYS A 173 -0.65 15.93 -1.33
C LYS A 173 -1.18 16.63 -2.59
N PRO A 174 -1.89 17.77 -2.49
CA PRO A 174 -2.14 18.58 -3.67
C PRO A 174 -0.77 18.84 -4.30
N SER A 175 -0.64 18.58 -5.60
CA SER A 175 0.55 18.94 -6.35
C SER A 175 0.73 20.45 -6.22
N SER A 176 1.52 20.89 -5.24
CA SER A 176 2.01 22.25 -5.23
C SER A 176 3.11 22.32 -6.26
N LYS A 177 2.75 22.78 -7.45
CA LYS A 177 3.43 23.91 -8.10
C LYS A 177 2.63 24.37 -9.33
N PRO A 178 2.56 25.70 -9.57
CA PRO A 178 2.14 26.24 -10.85
C PRO A 178 3.13 25.88 -11.96
#